data_AF-V5HYB2-F1
#
_entry.id   AF-V5HYB2-F1
#
_cell.length_a   1.000
_cell.length_b   1.000
_cell.length_c   1.000
_cell.angle_alpha   90.00
_cell.angle_beta   90.00
_cell.angle_gamma   90.00
#
_symmetry.space_group_name_H-M   'P 1'
#
loop_
_entity.id
_entity.type
_entity.pdbx_description
1 polymer ?
#
loop_
_entity_poly.entity_id
_entity_poly.type
_entity_poly.pdbx_seq_one_letter_code
_entity_poly.pdbx_strand_id
1 'polypeptide(L)'
;MNLCRLFAVLMLGCLRFSSSVTSVPKETNSPPVKVNFASLSSNVDQSVQHKIQLPSHPVVDGKTGMTNRPSLSIKMSQKEKLVITVERRSNSTSETSSDSPQCSIGASLEGKTCVPKGALETLLSVADELKRYLGGQNGSVQDQATLVTTQLPEATPSTVPPRIDTKLYRPEHSGCDVQRCRPPSCACSSQLPPGGLAVKDTPQLVMLTFNHTVHEGNIPFFYKLFGGANKKNKATGCDISVTFFVSADIDYVFMNDFYFVGNEIALHSISNRNDPNFWRSLSPEQWKREVADQRNMLEAFGNITEGDVKGFKGPFLNTGGDKGFKALQSSNMEYDNSLVHLRRRGEDLPLYPYTLDHGFKMPCVVEPCPRDPYPGLWVFPINVYLKSQVVDGQDREVPCPIGDPCEPQPTTADDTFRYLRSHFDQHYNENRAPFQLSLSEEWLKDPARQEGYMAFVEWLLQKEDVHLVTMSQALEFMRNPVPLSSYNQQQCERHDGRTPCLDQTSCSYPTTPLGNFRFMRICSDTCPPNFPWLNNPLGH
;
A
#
# COMPACT_ATOMS: atom_id res chain seq x y z
N MET A 1 39.94 2.00 25.81
CA MET A 1 40.91 2.83 25.06
C MET A 1 40.62 2.69 23.57
N ASN A 2 40.11 3.68 22.84
CA ASN A 2 38.86 4.45 23.03
C ASN A 2 38.36 4.81 21.62
N LEU A 3 37.04 4.73 21.40
CA LEU A 3 36.31 5.18 20.21
C LEU A 3 36.76 6.58 19.72
N CYS A 4 37.25 7.42 20.62
CA CYS A 4 37.84 8.73 20.34
C CYS A 4 39.05 8.71 19.40
N ARG A 5 39.89 7.66 19.37
CA ARG A 5 41.00 7.57 18.40
C ARG A 5 40.51 7.21 17.01
N LEU A 6 39.48 6.38 16.90
CA LEU A 6 38.83 6.04 15.62
C LEU A 6 38.12 7.28 15.04
N PHE A 7 37.43 8.04 15.90
CA PHE A 7 36.80 9.31 15.53
C PHE A 7 37.82 10.36 15.09
N ALA A 8 38.98 10.43 15.74
CA ALA A 8 40.06 11.33 15.34
C ALA A 8 40.66 10.98 13.97
N VAL A 9 40.82 9.68 13.66
CA VAL A 9 41.31 9.21 12.35
C VAL A 9 40.28 9.49 11.24
N LEU A 10 38.99 9.26 11.50
CA LEU A 10 37.90 9.58 10.56
C LEU A 10 37.78 11.09 10.31
N MET A 11 37.88 11.91 11.36
CA MET A 11 37.86 13.38 11.24
C MET A 11 39.09 13.92 10.51
N LEU A 12 40.29 13.37 10.75
CA LEU A 12 41.50 13.73 9.99
C LEU A 12 41.40 13.31 8.52
N GLY A 13 40.79 12.17 8.22
CA GLY A 13 40.53 11.71 6.85
C GLY A 13 39.55 12.62 6.10
N CYS A 14 38.47 13.03 6.76
CA CYS A 14 37.52 14.00 6.20
C CYS A 14 38.13 15.39 5.99
N LEU A 15 38.97 15.87 6.92
CA LEU A 15 39.69 17.15 6.80
C LEU A 15 40.71 17.14 5.66
N ARG A 16 41.41 16.01 5.44
CA ARG A 16 42.31 15.84 4.29
C ARG A 16 41.56 15.83 2.97
N PHE A 17 40.37 15.20 2.93
CA PHE A 17 39.51 15.15 1.75
C PHE A 17 38.94 16.54 1.38
N SER A 18 38.52 17.35 2.35
CA SER A 18 38.07 18.73 2.06
C SER A 18 39.21 19.66 1.68
N SER A 19 40.46 19.37 2.08
CA SER A 19 41.65 20.13 1.69
C SER A 19 42.25 19.75 0.32
N SER A 20 41.95 18.56 -0.22
CA SER A 20 42.43 18.10 -1.53
C SER A 20 41.55 18.51 -2.70
N VAL A 21 40.42 19.17 -2.44
CA VAL A 21 39.56 19.78 -3.46
C VAL A 21 40.09 21.18 -3.73
N THR A 22 40.76 21.37 -4.88
CA THR A 22 41.26 22.67 -5.33
C THR A 22 40.10 23.66 -5.48
N SER A 23 40.24 24.82 -4.85
CA SER A 23 39.30 25.94 -4.95
C SER A 23 39.40 26.60 -6.33
N VAL A 24 38.43 26.33 -7.20
CA VAL A 24 38.17 27.20 -8.36
C VAL A 24 37.33 28.39 -7.86
N PRO A 25 37.74 29.65 -8.13
CA PRO A 25 37.08 30.81 -7.56
C PRO A 25 35.77 31.14 -8.30
N LYS A 26 34.73 31.44 -7.50
CA LYS A 26 33.40 31.98 -7.83
C LYS A 26 32.40 31.04 -8.50
N GLU A 27 31.62 30.37 -7.66
CA GLU A 27 30.15 30.33 -7.81
C GLU A 27 29.52 30.08 -6.43
N THR A 28 28.81 31.08 -5.92
CA THR A 28 28.06 31.04 -4.66
C THR A 28 26.76 30.26 -4.87
N ASN A 29 26.78 28.96 -4.51
CA ASN A 29 25.68 28.12 -4.01
C ASN A 29 25.89 26.65 -4.42
N SER A 30 26.55 25.86 -3.58
CA SER A 30 26.54 24.40 -3.66
C SER A 30 26.13 23.81 -2.31
N PRO A 31 25.20 22.84 -2.24
CA PRO A 31 24.82 22.21 -0.99
C PRO A 31 25.96 21.32 -0.44
N PRO A 32 26.07 21.15 0.90
CA PRO A 32 27.16 20.40 1.52
C PRO A 32 27.07 18.88 1.23
N VAL A 33 28.23 18.24 1.13
CA VAL A 33 28.36 16.78 1.01
C VAL A 33 27.97 16.13 2.34
N LYS A 34 27.00 15.21 2.33
CA LYS A 34 26.63 14.39 3.50
C LYS A 34 27.32 13.02 3.38
N VAL A 35 28.02 12.61 4.44
CA VAL A 35 28.59 11.26 4.59
C VAL A 35 27.89 10.58 5.75
N ASN A 36 27.25 9.44 5.50
CA ASN A 36 26.59 8.62 6.53
C ASN A 36 27.41 7.35 6.77
N PHE A 37 27.58 6.96 8.04
CA PHE A 37 28.23 5.71 8.43
C PHE A 37 27.19 4.76 9.06
N ALA A 38 27.16 3.50 8.63
CA ALA A 38 26.37 2.45 9.27
C ALA A 38 27.25 1.22 9.53
N SER A 39 27.26 0.74 10.78
CA SER A 39 27.73 -0.62 11.12
C SER A 39 26.57 -1.59 10.93
N LEU A 40 26.82 -2.71 10.24
CA LEU A 40 25.90 -3.83 10.08
C LEU A 40 26.54 -5.09 10.68
N SER A 41 25.86 -5.87 11.51
CA SER A 41 26.35 -7.21 11.88
C SER A 41 26.32 -8.14 10.66
N SER A 42 27.31 -9.04 10.54
CA SER A 42 27.34 -10.01 9.45
C SER A 42 26.56 -11.28 9.82
N ASN A 43 25.62 -11.60 8.93
CA ASN A 43 24.77 -12.79 8.80
C ASN A 43 23.43 -12.78 9.55
N VAL A 44 22.43 -12.42 8.74
CA VAL A 44 20.98 -12.72 8.78
C VAL A 44 20.24 -12.15 10.00
N ASP A 45 19.20 -11.39 9.67
CA ASP A 45 18.26 -10.70 10.56
C ASP A 45 18.71 -9.34 11.14
N GLN A 46 18.09 -8.31 10.56
CA GLN A 46 18.09 -6.93 10.99
C GLN A 46 17.06 -6.74 12.12
N SER A 47 17.54 -6.68 13.35
CA SER A 47 17.14 -5.66 14.34
C SER A 47 18.16 -5.79 15.46
N VAL A 48 19.01 -4.79 15.71
CA VAL A 48 18.69 -3.61 16.49
C VAL A 48 19.64 -2.50 16.04
N GLN A 49 19.12 -1.38 15.54
CA GLN A 49 19.81 -0.10 15.70
C GLN A 49 19.03 0.71 16.73
N HIS A 50 19.54 0.68 17.95
CA HIS A 50 19.35 1.77 18.90
C HIS A 50 19.74 3.08 18.20
N LYS A 51 18.76 3.96 17.96
CA LYS A 51 19.03 5.38 17.79
C LYS A 51 19.58 5.91 19.10
N ILE A 52 20.91 5.98 19.22
CA ILE A 52 21.51 6.96 20.14
C ILE A 52 21.27 8.32 19.51
N GLN A 53 20.28 9.04 20.03
CA GLN A 53 19.97 10.41 19.65
C GLN A 53 21.07 11.32 20.22
N LEU A 54 22.04 11.70 19.38
CA LEU A 54 23.05 12.70 19.76
C LEU A 54 22.43 14.10 19.69
N PRO A 55 22.66 14.98 20.70
CA PRO A 55 22.07 16.31 20.72
C PRO A 55 22.66 17.20 19.62
N SER A 56 21.77 17.94 18.95
CA SER A 56 22.14 19.08 18.11
C SER A 56 22.46 20.28 19.01
N HIS A 57 23.74 20.61 19.15
CA HIS A 57 24.15 21.88 19.73
C HIS A 57 25.02 22.68 18.74
N PRO A 58 24.78 23.99 18.59
CA PRO A 58 25.72 24.88 17.92
C PRO A 58 26.92 25.11 18.85
N VAL A 59 28.12 24.79 18.40
CA VAL A 59 29.34 25.03 19.18
C VAL A 59 29.86 26.43 18.89
N VAL A 60 29.65 27.31 19.86
CA VAL A 60 30.49 28.50 20.12
C VAL A 60 31.60 28.08 21.10
N ASP A 61 32.77 28.65 20.91
CA ASP A 61 34.05 28.39 21.59
C ASP A 61 33.98 28.55 23.13
N GLY A 62 34.60 27.66 23.91
CA GLY A 62 34.69 27.77 25.38
C GLY A 62 35.10 26.50 26.16
N LYS A 63 36.04 26.65 27.11
CA LYS A 63 36.85 25.63 27.82
C LYS A 63 36.17 24.93 29.03
N THR A 64 36.81 23.82 29.49
CA THR A 64 36.74 23.12 30.82
C THR A 64 35.48 22.26 31.11
N GLY A 65 35.47 21.08 31.76
CA GLY A 65 36.43 20.16 32.41
C GLY A 65 35.68 19.09 33.25
N MET A 66 36.19 17.83 33.36
CA MET A 66 35.95 16.76 34.39
C MET A 66 34.48 16.27 34.66
N THR A 67 34.09 15.07 35.14
CA THR A 67 34.68 13.78 35.61
C THR A 67 33.56 12.75 35.89
N ASN A 68 33.93 11.45 35.86
CA ASN A 68 33.41 10.28 36.65
C ASN A 68 32.54 9.15 36.02
N ARG A 69 33.04 7.93 36.32
CA ARG A 69 32.74 6.50 36.00
C ARG A 69 31.47 5.94 36.71
N PRO A 70 30.94 4.69 36.48
CA PRO A 70 31.67 3.43 36.20
C PRO A 70 31.01 2.39 35.25
N SER A 71 31.75 1.28 35.11
CA SER A 71 31.71 0.16 34.16
C SER A 71 30.64 -0.91 34.38
N LEU A 72 30.13 -1.49 33.28
CA LEU A 72 29.73 -2.91 33.20
C LEU A 72 30.29 -3.53 31.90
N SER A 73 30.90 -4.71 32.02
CA SER A 73 31.57 -5.46 30.97
C SER A 73 30.61 -6.36 30.17
N ILE A 74 30.66 -6.30 28.84
CA ILE A 74 29.93 -7.22 27.94
C ILE A 74 30.95 -7.94 27.04
N LYS A 75 30.93 -9.28 27.05
CA LYS A 75 31.68 -10.14 26.10
C LYS A 75 31.00 -10.06 24.73
N MET A 76 31.75 -9.78 23.66
CA MET A 76 31.25 -9.79 22.29
C MET A 76 31.83 -10.95 21.48
N SER A 77 30.92 -11.69 20.84
CA SER A 77 31.18 -12.68 19.81
C SER A 77 30.11 -12.50 18.74
N GLN A 78 30.42 -11.76 17.67
CA GLN A 78 30.02 -11.98 16.26
C GLN A 78 30.42 -10.77 15.39
N LYS A 79 30.85 -11.03 14.14
CA LYS A 79 31.53 -10.11 13.21
C LYS A 79 30.59 -9.01 12.67
N GLU A 80 31.09 -7.78 12.50
CA GLU A 80 30.38 -6.65 11.85
C GLU A 80 31.01 -6.32 10.48
N LYS A 81 30.18 -5.91 9.52
CA LYS A 81 30.48 -5.42 8.16
C LYS A 81 30.14 -3.93 8.07
N LEU A 82 31.10 -3.10 7.65
CA LEU A 82 30.91 -1.65 7.47
C LEU A 82 30.52 -1.35 6.01
N VAL A 83 29.46 -0.57 5.81
CA VAL A 83 29.04 -0.08 4.47
C VAL A 83 29.10 1.45 4.45
N ILE A 84 29.76 2.02 3.44
CA ILE A 84 29.92 3.47 3.25
C ILE A 84 29.31 3.84 1.91
N THR A 85 28.35 4.76 1.91
CA THR A 85 27.70 5.28 0.68
C THR A 85 27.95 6.78 0.59
N VAL A 86 28.39 7.26 -0.58
CA VAL A 86 28.66 8.68 -0.84
C VAL A 86 27.83 9.12 -2.04
N GLU A 87 26.96 10.11 -1.86
CA GLU A 87 26.16 10.70 -2.93
C GLU A 87 26.42 12.21 -3.05
N ARG A 88 26.43 12.73 -4.28
CA ARG A 88 26.35 14.17 -4.55
C ARG A 88 25.23 14.43 -5.57
N ARG A 89 24.25 15.26 -5.21
CA ARG A 89 23.31 15.84 -6.17
C ARG A 89 23.85 17.17 -6.68
N SER A 90 24.03 17.32 -7.99
CA SER A 90 24.25 18.63 -8.63
C SER A 90 22.98 19.04 -9.38
N ASN A 91 22.38 20.15 -8.97
CA ASN A 91 21.36 20.85 -9.75
C ASN A 91 22.03 22.06 -10.41
N SER A 92 22.54 21.90 -11.63
CA SER A 92 22.77 23.04 -12.53
C SER A 92 22.70 22.60 -13.99
N THR A 93 21.93 23.36 -14.77
CA THR A 93 21.83 23.32 -16.23
C THR A 93 22.56 24.53 -16.77
N SER A 94 23.78 24.36 -17.30
CA SER A 94 24.48 25.40 -18.08
C SER A 94 25.46 24.78 -19.09
N GLU A 95 25.64 25.51 -20.18
CA GLU A 95 26.19 25.15 -21.49
C GLU A 95 27.64 24.64 -21.54
N THR A 96 27.93 23.94 -22.64
CA THR A 96 29.23 23.37 -23.03
C THR A 96 30.32 24.42 -23.16
N SER A 97 31.41 24.24 -22.40
CA SER A 97 32.73 24.88 -22.59
C SER A 97 33.79 23.77 -22.70
N SER A 98 34.73 23.91 -23.64
CA SER A 98 35.62 22.87 -24.14
C SER A 98 36.87 22.59 -23.29
N ASP A 99 36.94 23.05 -22.04
CA ASP A 99 38.04 22.74 -21.11
C ASP A 99 37.49 22.29 -19.76
N SER A 100 37.18 20.99 -19.62
CA SER A 100 36.76 20.34 -18.37
C SER A 100 37.02 18.82 -18.42
N PRO A 101 37.29 18.15 -17.28
CA PRO A 101 37.96 16.85 -17.22
C PRO A 101 37.11 15.70 -17.81
N GLN A 102 37.79 14.79 -18.53
CA GLN A 102 37.21 13.68 -19.29
C GLN A 102 36.26 12.79 -18.46
N CYS A 103 35.01 12.69 -18.91
CA CYS A 103 34.02 11.73 -18.42
C CYS A 103 34.07 10.45 -19.26
N SER A 104 34.13 9.27 -18.63
CA SER A 104 34.02 7.98 -19.32
C SER A 104 32.58 7.77 -19.82
N ILE A 105 32.43 7.39 -21.09
CA ILE A 105 31.13 7.17 -21.75
C ILE A 105 30.58 5.80 -21.34
N GLY A 106 29.43 5.79 -20.65
CA GLY A 106 28.55 4.63 -20.47
C GLY A 106 27.14 5.05 -20.89
N ALA A 107 26.55 4.35 -21.85
CA ALA A 107 25.36 4.79 -22.58
C ALA A 107 24.06 4.43 -21.85
N SER A 108 23.27 5.44 -21.45
CA SER A 108 21.79 5.40 -21.45
C SER A 108 21.26 6.83 -21.25
N LEU A 109 20.21 7.20 -21.99
CA LEU A 109 19.58 8.52 -21.93
C LEU A 109 18.66 8.63 -20.70
N GLU A 110 19.23 8.91 -19.53
CA GLU A 110 18.58 9.60 -18.41
C GLU A 110 19.62 9.86 -17.29
N GLY A 111 20.01 11.12 -17.09
CA GLY A 111 20.85 11.56 -15.96
C GLY A 111 22.35 11.24 -16.05
N LYS A 112 23.19 12.25 -16.29
CA LYS A 112 24.66 12.09 -16.20
C LYS A 112 25.09 11.95 -14.73
N THR A 113 25.44 10.75 -14.28
CA THR A 113 26.20 10.57 -13.04
C THR A 113 27.69 10.79 -13.30
N CYS A 114 28.26 11.88 -12.79
CA CYS A 114 29.70 12.15 -12.84
C CYS A 114 30.38 11.69 -11.54
N VAL A 115 31.33 10.75 -11.62
CA VAL A 115 32.23 10.41 -10.51
C VAL A 115 33.53 11.22 -10.69
N PRO A 116 33.98 12.00 -9.68
CA PRO A 116 35.23 12.77 -9.80
C PRO A 116 36.44 11.85 -10.03
N LYS A 117 37.35 12.25 -10.93
CA LYS A 117 38.63 11.57 -11.15
C LYS A 117 39.40 11.50 -9.82
N GLY A 118 39.77 10.31 -9.38
CA GLY A 118 40.45 10.07 -8.10
C GLY A 118 39.55 9.76 -6.90
N ALA A 119 38.23 9.87 -7.01
CA ALA A 119 37.31 9.52 -5.91
C ALA A 119 37.36 8.00 -5.59
N LEU A 120 37.44 7.16 -6.64
CA LEU A 120 37.56 5.71 -6.49
C LEU A 120 38.91 5.32 -5.87
N GLU A 121 40.01 5.94 -6.31
CA GLU A 121 41.35 5.71 -5.77
C GLU A 121 41.46 6.15 -4.30
N THR A 122 40.80 7.25 -3.94
CA THR A 122 40.74 7.73 -2.55
C THR A 122 39.89 6.80 -1.68
N LEU A 123 38.75 6.32 -2.18
CA LEU A 123 37.91 5.33 -1.47
C LEU A 123 38.63 4.00 -1.27
N LEU A 124 39.38 3.55 -2.28
CA LEU A 124 40.23 2.36 -2.19
C LEU A 124 41.38 2.55 -1.20
N SER A 125 42.00 3.73 -1.17
CA SER A 125 43.05 4.07 -0.18
C SER A 125 42.52 4.05 1.26
N VAL A 126 41.33 4.60 1.49
CA VAL A 126 40.66 4.58 2.81
C VAL A 126 40.27 3.15 3.20
N ALA A 127 39.79 2.34 2.25
CA ALA A 127 39.48 0.93 2.49
C ALA A 127 40.73 0.11 2.84
N ASP A 128 41.87 0.36 2.20
CA ASP A 128 43.13 -0.34 2.49
C ASP A 128 43.77 0.09 3.81
N GLU A 129 43.61 1.35 4.22
CA GLU A 129 44.04 1.81 5.53
C GLU A 129 43.18 1.21 6.66
N LEU A 130 41.88 1.06 6.44
CA LEU A 130 40.97 0.31 7.31
C LEU A 130 41.34 -1.18 7.40
N LYS A 131 41.69 -1.82 6.28
CA LYS A 131 42.18 -3.21 6.27
C LYS A 131 43.47 -3.37 7.08
N ARG A 132 44.43 -2.44 6.95
CA ARG A 132 45.67 -2.46 7.74
C ARG A 132 45.40 -2.31 9.24
N TYR A 133 44.46 -1.44 9.60
CA TYR A 133 44.07 -1.23 10.99
C TYR A 133 43.38 -2.47 11.60
N LEU A 134 42.50 -3.13 10.84
CA LEU A 134 41.77 -4.32 11.28
C LEU A 134 42.60 -5.61 11.24
N GLY A 135 43.54 -5.74 10.29
CA GLY A 135 44.43 -6.90 10.16
C GLY A 135 45.53 -6.98 11.23
N GLY A 136 45.75 -5.91 12.01
CA GLY A 136 46.68 -5.88 13.14
C GLY A 136 46.14 -6.52 14.42
N GLN A 137 44.86 -6.92 14.46
CA GLN A 137 44.26 -7.66 15.57
C GLN A 137 43.59 -8.93 15.04
N ASN A 138 44.22 -10.07 15.33
CA ASN A 138 43.84 -11.44 14.98
C ASN A 138 44.10 -11.88 13.52
N GLY A 139 45.15 -12.69 13.38
CA GLY A 139 45.46 -13.42 12.15
C GLY A 139 44.35 -14.39 11.75
N SER A 140 44.24 -14.57 10.43
CA SER A 140 43.22 -15.32 9.68
C SER A 140 41.93 -14.56 9.35
N VAL A 141 42.03 -13.66 8.37
CA VAL A 141 40.92 -13.39 7.44
C VAL A 141 41.44 -13.72 6.05
N GLN A 142 41.23 -14.97 5.64
CA GLN A 142 41.36 -15.36 4.24
C GLN A 142 40.27 -14.64 3.42
N ASP A 143 40.70 -14.23 2.23
CA ASP A 143 39.96 -13.58 1.15
C ASP A 143 38.44 -13.71 1.18
N GLN A 144 37.75 -12.58 1.36
CA GLN A 144 36.43 -12.31 0.80
C GLN A 144 36.10 -10.81 0.91
N ALA A 145 36.85 -9.98 0.18
CA ALA A 145 36.42 -8.63 -0.16
C ALA A 145 35.82 -8.66 -1.57
N THR A 146 34.57 -9.10 -1.69
CA THR A 146 33.83 -8.99 -2.95
C THR A 146 33.40 -7.55 -3.11
N LEU A 147 33.99 -6.84 -4.08
CA LEU A 147 33.48 -5.56 -4.56
C LEU A 147 32.11 -5.84 -5.18
N VAL A 148 31.04 -5.56 -4.44
CA VAL A 148 29.69 -5.55 -5.01
C VAL A 148 29.55 -4.24 -5.76
N THR A 149 29.99 -4.22 -7.01
CA THR A 149 29.50 -3.23 -7.96
C THR A 149 28.03 -3.55 -8.12
N THR A 150 27.13 -2.71 -7.60
CA THR A 150 25.72 -2.72 -7.99
C THR A 150 25.65 -2.27 -9.44
N GLN A 151 25.96 -3.18 -10.36
CA GLN A 151 25.31 -3.15 -11.64
C GLN A 151 23.84 -3.46 -11.33
N LEU A 152 23.00 -2.43 -11.36
CA LEU A 152 21.59 -2.63 -11.63
C LEU A 152 21.53 -3.62 -12.79
N PRO A 153 20.80 -4.74 -12.70
CA PRO A 153 20.39 -5.42 -13.92
C PRO A 153 19.76 -4.34 -14.80
N GLU A 154 20.25 -4.17 -16.02
CA GLU A 154 19.54 -3.47 -17.09
C GLU A 154 18.28 -4.29 -17.43
N ALA A 155 17.38 -4.43 -16.47
CA ALA A 155 15.98 -4.55 -16.74
C ALA A 155 15.52 -3.10 -16.88
N THR A 156 15.48 -2.62 -18.12
CA THR A 156 14.64 -1.48 -18.46
C THR A 156 13.28 -1.75 -17.83
N PRO A 157 12.83 -1.00 -16.81
CA PRO A 157 11.41 -1.00 -16.52
C PRO A 157 10.83 -0.30 -17.74
N SER A 158 10.13 -1.03 -18.60
CA SER A 158 9.21 -0.35 -19.48
C SER A 158 8.24 0.39 -18.54
N THR A 159 8.45 1.70 -18.40
CA THR A 159 7.57 2.63 -17.68
C THR A 159 6.24 2.83 -18.41
N VAL A 160 6.01 2.05 -19.46
CA VAL A 160 4.75 1.93 -20.16
C VAL A 160 4.14 0.60 -19.72
N PRO A 161 3.04 0.59 -18.92
CA PRO A 161 2.26 -0.64 -18.77
C PRO A 161 1.99 -1.21 -20.17
N PRO A 162 2.06 -2.55 -20.36
CA PRO A 162 1.88 -3.14 -21.67
C PRO A 162 0.66 -2.51 -22.33
N ARG A 163 0.80 -2.05 -23.59
CA ARG A 163 -0.33 -1.58 -24.39
C ARG A 163 -1.26 -2.77 -24.59
N ILE A 164 -2.15 -2.99 -23.62
CA ILE A 164 -3.31 -3.84 -23.80
C ILE A 164 -4.17 -3.08 -24.81
N ASP A 165 -4.23 -3.60 -26.03
CA ASP A 165 -5.07 -3.05 -27.08
C ASP A 165 -6.54 -3.28 -26.70
N THR A 166 -7.07 -2.32 -25.97
CA THR A 166 -8.46 -2.23 -25.54
C THR A 166 -9.42 -2.11 -26.72
N LYS A 167 -8.97 -1.77 -27.94
CA LYS A 167 -9.85 -1.77 -29.13
C LYS A 167 -10.28 -3.18 -29.53
N LEU A 168 -9.55 -4.21 -29.11
CA LEU A 168 -9.88 -5.60 -29.42
C LEU A 168 -10.91 -6.21 -28.46
N TYR A 169 -11.26 -5.51 -27.38
CA TYR A 169 -12.04 -6.08 -26.30
C TYR A 169 -13.35 -5.30 -26.10
N ARG A 170 -14.49 -6.01 -26.13
CA ARG A 170 -15.80 -5.45 -25.80
C ARG A 170 -16.17 -5.88 -24.37
N PRO A 171 -16.15 -4.95 -23.40
CA PRO A 171 -16.51 -5.23 -22.01
C PRO A 171 -17.95 -5.71 -21.84
N GLU A 172 -18.83 -5.31 -22.76
CA GLU A 172 -20.26 -5.62 -22.68
C GLU A 172 -20.51 -7.11 -22.93
N HIS A 173 -21.08 -7.74 -21.91
CA HIS A 173 -21.45 -9.14 -21.79
C HIS A 173 -20.30 -10.14 -21.91
N SER A 174 -19.21 -9.85 -22.63
CA SER A 174 -18.01 -10.68 -22.74
C SER A 174 -18.29 -12.18 -23.00
N GLY A 175 -19.31 -12.50 -23.81
CA GLY A 175 -19.70 -13.90 -24.09
C GLY A 175 -20.73 -14.50 -23.11
N CYS A 176 -21.27 -13.68 -22.21
CA CYS A 176 -22.38 -14.01 -21.31
C CYS A 176 -23.71 -14.08 -22.05
N ASP A 177 -24.56 -15.05 -21.69
CA ASP A 177 -25.92 -15.17 -22.21
C ASP A 177 -26.88 -14.35 -21.34
N VAL A 178 -27.20 -13.14 -21.78
CA VAL A 178 -28.09 -12.20 -21.09
C VAL A 178 -29.53 -12.70 -20.90
N GLN A 179 -29.94 -13.73 -21.64
CA GLN A 179 -31.27 -14.33 -21.45
C GLN A 179 -31.29 -15.30 -20.28
N ARG A 180 -30.15 -15.93 -19.98
CA ARG A 180 -30.01 -16.92 -18.89
C ARG A 180 -29.40 -16.32 -17.63
N CYS A 181 -28.52 -15.35 -17.77
CA CYS A 181 -27.88 -14.65 -16.67
C CYS A 181 -28.72 -13.44 -16.26
N ARG A 182 -29.51 -13.58 -15.18
CA ARG A 182 -30.39 -12.52 -14.68
C ARG A 182 -30.27 -12.36 -13.16
N PRO A 183 -30.47 -11.13 -12.63
CA PRO A 183 -30.56 -10.91 -11.19
C PRO A 183 -31.67 -11.75 -10.54
N PRO A 184 -31.56 -12.11 -9.24
CA PRO A 184 -30.50 -11.70 -8.32
C PRO A 184 -29.24 -12.57 -8.36
N SER A 185 -29.27 -13.72 -9.04
CA SER A 185 -28.19 -14.71 -8.96
C SER A 185 -27.05 -14.51 -9.96
N CYS A 186 -27.29 -13.77 -11.05
CA CYS A 186 -26.31 -13.61 -12.12
C CYS A 186 -26.39 -12.22 -12.74
N ALA A 187 -25.23 -11.63 -13.07
CA ALA A 187 -25.14 -10.41 -13.86
C ALA A 187 -23.97 -10.50 -14.83
N CYS A 188 -24.21 -10.21 -16.11
CA CYS A 188 -23.14 -10.09 -17.09
C CYS A 188 -22.35 -8.77 -16.88
N SER A 189 -21.07 -8.74 -17.27
CA SER A 189 -20.30 -7.50 -17.30
C SER A 189 -20.99 -6.47 -18.20
N SER A 190 -21.19 -5.26 -17.71
CA SER A 190 -21.98 -4.24 -18.41
C SER A 190 -21.52 -2.83 -18.09
N GLN A 191 -21.58 -1.95 -19.09
CA GLN A 191 -21.45 -0.51 -18.96
C GLN A 191 -22.84 0.17 -18.81
N LEU A 192 -23.92 -0.59 -18.93
CA LEU A 192 -25.29 -0.10 -18.76
C LEU A 192 -25.79 -0.32 -17.33
N PRO A 193 -26.60 0.60 -16.78
CA PRO A 193 -27.24 0.42 -15.49
C PRO A 193 -28.00 -0.91 -15.38
N PRO A 194 -27.95 -1.58 -14.21
CA PRO A 194 -28.67 -2.84 -13.99
C PRO A 194 -30.18 -2.62 -14.05
N GLY A 195 -30.93 -3.68 -14.39
CA GLY A 195 -32.40 -3.63 -14.42
C GLY A 195 -33.00 -2.81 -15.56
N GLY A 196 -32.18 -2.33 -16.52
CA GLY A 196 -32.66 -1.48 -17.61
C GLY A 196 -33.01 -0.06 -17.18
N LEU A 197 -32.46 0.39 -16.05
CA LEU A 197 -32.63 1.76 -15.58
C LEU A 197 -32.01 2.76 -16.57
N ALA A 198 -32.67 3.91 -16.74
CA ALA A 198 -32.02 5.03 -17.39
C ALA A 198 -30.94 5.61 -16.46
N VAL A 199 -29.84 6.11 -17.01
CA VAL A 199 -28.73 6.69 -16.24
C VAL A 199 -29.23 7.75 -15.24
N LYS A 200 -30.10 8.67 -15.69
CA LYS A 200 -30.68 9.73 -14.84
C LYS A 200 -31.52 9.21 -13.67
N ASP A 201 -32.06 8.00 -13.79
CA ASP A 201 -32.91 7.36 -12.79
C ASP A 201 -32.11 6.34 -11.95
N THR A 202 -30.78 6.30 -12.11
CA THR A 202 -29.89 5.39 -11.39
C THR A 202 -29.18 6.11 -10.24
N PRO A 203 -29.27 5.63 -8.99
CA PRO A 203 -28.54 6.22 -7.87
C PRO A 203 -27.02 6.10 -8.09
N GLN A 204 -26.26 7.15 -7.78
CA GLN A 204 -24.81 7.03 -7.74
C GLN A 204 -24.39 6.42 -6.41
N LEU A 205 -23.95 5.17 -6.44
CA LEU A 205 -23.36 4.51 -5.28
C LEU A 205 -21.87 4.86 -5.18
N VAL A 206 -21.41 5.21 -3.98
CA VAL A 206 -20.01 5.48 -3.67
C VAL A 206 -19.54 4.51 -2.58
N MET A 207 -18.53 3.71 -2.88
CA MET A 207 -17.94 2.74 -1.98
C MET A 207 -16.58 3.25 -1.52
N LEU A 208 -16.51 3.73 -0.28
CA LEU A 208 -15.26 4.09 0.36
C LEU A 208 -14.66 2.82 0.96
N THR A 209 -13.42 2.50 0.62
CA THR A 209 -12.77 1.28 1.10
C THR A 209 -11.39 1.56 1.66
N PHE A 210 -11.04 0.93 2.77
CA PHE A 210 -9.72 1.07 3.40
C PHE A 210 -9.02 -0.28 3.42
N ASN A 211 -7.80 -0.32 2.90
CA ASN A 211 -6.98 -1.53 2.87
C ASN A 211 -5.96 -1.53 4.02
N HIS A 212 -5.58 -2.74 4.45
CA HIS A 212 -4.55 -3.02 5.46
C HIS A 212 -5.00 -2.79 6.91
N THR A 213 -4.09 -2.31 7.74
CA THR A 213 -4.19 -2.39 9.19
C THR A 213 -4.90 -1.19 9.78
N VAL A 214 -5.89 -1.45 10.63
CA VAL A 214 -6.42 -0.48 11.57
C VAL A 214 -5.65 -0.62 12.88
N HIS A 215 -5.13 0.51 13.37
CA HIS A 215 -4.33 0.59 14.59
C HIS A 215 -4.55 1.94 15.28
N GLU A 216 -4.21 2.06 16.56
CA GLU A 216 -4.49 3.27 17.36
C GLU A 216 -4.15 4.61 16.67
N GLY A 217 -3.04 4.68 15.95
CA GLY A 217 -2.61 5.89 15.24
C GLY A 217 -3.58 6.43 14.16
N ASN A 218 -4.42 5.59 13.53
CA ASN A 218 -5.34 6.00 12.47
C ASN A 218 -6.81 6.13 12.93
N ILE A 219 -7.11 5.73 14.16
CA ILE A 219 -8.46 5.80 14.74
C ILE A 219 -9.05 7.22 14.79
N PRO A 220 -8.29 8.29 15.12
CA PRO A 220 -8.85 9.64 15.11
C PRO A 220 -9.42 10.05 13.75
N PHE A 221 -8.83 9.59 12.65
CA PHE A 221 -9.36 9.82 11.31
C PHE A 221 -10.70 9.11 11.11
N PHE A 222 -10.81 7.83 11.48
CA PHE A 222 -12.05 7.08 11.32
C PHE A 222 -13.19 7.63 12.19
N TYR A 223 -12.90 8.03 13.43
CA TYR A 223 -13.89 8.73 14.26
C TYR A 223 -14.30 10.08 13.68
N LYS A 224 -13.41 10.80 13.00
CA LYS A 224 -13.78 12.02 12.25
C LYS A 224 -14.63 11.70 11.01
N LEU A 225 -14.35 10.59 10.34
CA LEU A 225 -15.08 10.17 9.14
C LEU A 225 -16.53 9.76 9.47
N PHE A 226 -16.72 8.99 10.53
CA PHE A 226 -18.05 8.50 10.95
C PHE A 226 -18.74 9.41 11.95
N GLY A 227 -18.00 10.29 12.62
CA GLY A 227 -18.50 11.13 13.71
C GLY A 227 -19.25 12.37 13.23
N GLY A 228 -20.34 12.67 13.93
CA GLY A 228 -21.11 13.90 13.80
C GLY A 228 -22.44 13.73 13.07
N ALA A 229 -23.43 14.56 13.43
CA ALA A 229 -24.80 14.49 12.90
C ALA A 229 -24.91 14.67 11.38
N ASN A 230 -23.86 15.20 10.74
CA ASN A 230 -23.82 15.53 9.31
C ASN A 230 -23.23 14.41 8.43
N LYS A 231 -22.82 13.26 8.99
CA LYS A 231 -22.26 12.13 8.23
C LYS A 231 -23.37 11.18 7.77
N LYS A 232 -24.39 11.75 7.12
CA LYS A 232 -25.60 11.06 6.66
C LYS A 232 -25.83 11.27 5.18
N ASN A 233 -26.24 10.21 4.50
CA ASN A 233 -26.71 10.28 3.11
C ASN A 233 -27.96 11.17 3.03
N LYS A 234 -27.95 12.19 2.17
CA LYS A 234 -28.94 13.27 2.23
C LYS A 234 -30.38 12.82 1.99
N ALA A 235 -30.60 11.95 1.01
CA ALA A 235 -31.94 11.49 0.66
C ALA A 235 -32.51 10.43 1.63
N THR A 236 -31.66 9.58 2.20
CA THR A 236 -32.11 8.46 3.07
C THR A 236 -32.03 8.79 4.55
N GLY A 237 -31.19 9.75 4.97
CA GLY A 237 -30.92 10.07 6.37
C GLY A 237 -30.05 9.03 7.10
N CYS A 238 -29.58 8.00 6.40
CA CYS A 238 -28.76 6.95 6.98
C CYS A 238 -27.32 7.41 7.17
N ASP A 239 -26.69 6.93 8.25
CA ASP A 239 -25.26 7.14 8.46
C ASP A 239 -24.47 6.54 7.29
N ILE A 240 -23.37 7.18 6.92
CA ILE A 240 -22.47 6.61 5.93
C ILE A 240 -21.82 5.34 6.50
N SER A 241 -21.52 4.40 5.62
CA SER A 241 -20.78 3.19 5.99
C SER A 241 -19.72 2.92 4.95
N VAL A 242 -18.65 2.26 5.37
CA VAL A 242 -17.49 1.95 4.51
C VAL A 242 -17.13 0.48 4.62
N THR A 243 -16.24 0.03 3.74
CA THR A 243 -15.75 -1.36 3.73
C THR A 243 -14.27 -1.40 4.11
N PHE A 244 -13.93 -2.14 5.15
CA PHE A 244 -12.56 -2.37 5.57
C PHE A 244 -12.07 -3.72 5.03
N PHE A 245 -11.01 -3.72 4.22
CA PHE A 245 -10.29 -4.92 3.82
C PHE A 245 -9.08 -5.11 4.73
N VAL A 246 -9.22 -5.97 5.73
CA VAL A 246 -8.25 -6.07 6.83
C VAL A 246 -7.38 -7.31 6.71
N SER A 247 -6.13 -7.25 7.18
CA SER A 247 -5.28 -8.43 7.38
C SER A 247 -5.46 -9.03 8.77
N ALA A 248 -4.74 -10.10 9.14
CA ALA A 248 -4.88 -10.71 10.47
C ALA A 248 -4.16 -9.94 11.61
N ASP A 249 -3.10 -9.19 11.29
CA ASP A 249 -2.36 -8.37 12.26
C ASP A 249 -3.05 -7.01 12.43
N ILE A 250 -4.12 -7.00 13.23
CA ILE A 250 -5.01 -5.85 13.46
C ILE A 250 -5.50 -5.80 14.91
N ASP A 251 -6.13 -4.69 15.26
CA ASP A 251 -6.86 -4.54 16.51
C ASP A 251 -8.32 -5.01 16.36
N TYR A 252 -8.65 -6.17 16.94
CA TYR A 252 -9.97 -6.77 16.76
C TYR A 252 -11.07 -6.04 17.55
N VAL A 253 -10.72 -5.31 18.61
CA VAL A 253 -11.67 -4.48 19.35
C VAL A 253 -12.16 -3.33 18.46
N PHE A 254 -11.24 -2.64 17.78
CA PHE A 254 -11.65 -1.59 16.83
C PHE A 254 -12.43 -2.14 15.64
N MET A 255 -12.15 -3.37 15.19
CA MET A 255 -12.95 -4.01 14.15
C MET A 255 -14.37 -4.26 14.60
N ASN A 256 -14.55 -4.73 15.84
CA ASN A 256 -15.88 -4.84 16.43
C ASN A 256 -16.57 -3.48 16.52
N ASP A 257 -15.88 -2.43 17.00
CA ASP A 257 -16.47 -1.08 17.11
C ASP A 257 -16.98 -0.58 15.76
N PHE A 258 -16.18 -0.72 14.70
CA PHE A 258 -16.57 -0.29 13.35
C PHE A 258 -17.67 -1.16 12.75
N TYR A 259 -17.62 -2.47 12.96
CA TYR A 259 -18.67 -3.41 12.57
C TYR A 259 -19.99 -3.09 13.29
N PHE A 260 -19.95 -2.85 14.59
CA PHE A 260 -21.11 -2.56 15.44
C PHE A 260 -21.87 -1.31 14.96
N VAL A 261 -21.16 -0.29 14.46
CA VAL A 261 -21.76 0.95 13.95
C VAL A 261 -22.17 0.90 12.48
N GLY A 262 -22.11 -0.25 11.82
CA GLY A 262 -22.67 -0.43 10.47
C GLY A 262 -21.66 -0.70 9.36
N ASN A 263 -20.35 -0.54 9.62
CA ASN A 263 -19.34 -0.75 8.58
C ASN A 263 -19.19 -2.23 8.22
N GLU A 264 -18.75 -2.49 7.00
CA GLU A 264 -18.45 -3.82 6.49
C GLU A 264 -17.00 -4.18 6.80
N ILE A 265 -16.77 -5.36 7.37
CA ILE A 265 -15.44 -5.94 7.55
C ILE A 265 -15.28 -7.09 6.56
N ALA A 266 -14.28 -6.98 5.70
CA ALA A 266 -13.96 -7.90 4.62
C ALA A 266 -12.50 -8.36 4.69
N LEU A 267 -12.20 -9.44 3.98
CA LEU A 267 -10.94 -10.16 4.10
C LEU A 267 -9.85 -9.61 3.18
N HIS A 268 -8.62 -9.52 3.68
CA HIS A 268 -7.41 -9.14 2.95
C HIS A 268 -6.22 -10.08 3.22
N SER A 269 -6.51 -11.36 3.39
CA SER A 269 -5.58 -12.43 3.78
C SER A 269 -5.04 -12.32 5.20
N ILE A 270 -4.60 -13.44 5.77
CA ILE A 270 -3.89 -13.45 7.06
C ILE A 270 -2.54 -12.75 6.89
N SER A 271 -1.75 -13.21 5.93
CA SER A 271 -0.32 -12.89 5.90
C SER A 271 0.03 -11.56 5.26
N ASN A 272 -0.79 -11.08 4.31
CA ASN A 272 -0.57 -9.87 3.51
C ASN A 272 0.92 -9.71 3.07
N ARG A 273 1.57 -10.81 2.69
CA ARG A 273 2.98 -10.83 2.30
C ARG A 273 3.23 -9.94 1.09
N ASN A 274 4.21 -9.05 1.20
CA ASN A 274 4.71 -8.25 0.08
C ASN A 274 5.63 -9.08 -0.84
N ASP A 275 5.05 -10.12 -1.44
CA ASP A 275 5.72 -11.02 -2.38
C ASP A 275 4.71 -11.53 -3.42
N PRO A 276 4.66 -10.92 -4.62
CA PRO A 276 3.79 -11.37 -5.69
C PRO A 276 4.01 -12.84 -6.09
N ASN A 277 5.24 -13.35 -6.00
CA ASN A 277 5.54 -14.73 -6.38
C ASN A 277 4.97 -15.72 -5.37
N PHE A 278 4.98 -15.37 -4.08
CA PHE A 278 4.29 -16.13 -3.04
C PHE A 278 2.81 -16.33 -3.42
N TRP A 279 2.07 -15.25 -3.71
CA TRP A 279 0.64 -15.32 -4.05
C TRP A 279 0.36 -16.16 -5.30
N ARG A 280 1.22 -16.08 -6.32
CA ARG A 280 1.11 -16.89 -7.54
C ARG A 280 1.39 -18.38 -7.30
N SER A 281 2.26 -18.68 -6.33
CA SER A 281 2.70 -20.05 -6.05
C SER A 281 1.69 -20.87 -5.25
N LEU A 282 0.83 -20.22 -4.46
CA LEU A 282 -0.08 -20.89 -3.52
C LEU A 282 -0.96 -21.94 -4.22
N SER A 283 -1.18 -23.08 -3.55
CA SER A 283 -2.22 -24.05 -3.90
C SER A 283 -3.62 -23.53 -3.54
N PRO A 284 -4.71 -24.13 -4.05
CA PRO A 284 -6.06 -23.78 -3.61
C PRO A 284 -6.25 -23.90 -2.09
N GLU A 285 -5.64 -24.89 -1.45
CA GLU A 285 -5.72 -25.09 0.00
C GLU A 285 -4.94 -24.04 0.78
N GLN A 286 -3.80 -23.58 0.24
CA GLN A 286 -3.04 -22.48 0.83
C GLN A 286 -3.79 -21.15 0.70
N TRP A 287 -4.40 -20.89 -0.47
CA TRP A 287 -5.33 -19.76 -0.63
C TRP A 287 -6.51 -19.86 0.33
N LYS A 288 -7.08 -21.06 0.50
CA LYS A 288 -8.19 -21.27 1.45
C LYS A 288 -7.78 -20.95 2.89
N ARG A 289 -6.56 -21.28 3.31
CA ARG A 289 -6.05 -20.89 4.64
C ARG A 289 -5.90 -19.38 4.78
N GLU A 290 -5.47 -18.68 3.74
CA GLU A 290 -5.39 -17.22 3.78
C GLU A 290 -6.77 -16.55 3.87
N VAL A 291 -7.83 -17.20 3.36
CA VAL A 291 -9.19 -16.65 3.28
C VAL A 291 -10.07 -17.16 4.42
N ALA A 292 -10.39 -18.45 4.43
CA ALA A 292 -11.35 -19.04 5.37
C ALA A 292 -10.87 -18.94 6.82
N ASP A 293 -9.59 -19.20 7.07
CA ASP A 293 -9.07 -19.12 8.43
C ASP A 293 -9.06 -17.67 8.94
N GLN A 294 -8.89 -16.68 8.05
CA GLN A 294 -9.01 -15.28 8.44
C GLN A 294 -10.44 -14.93 8.90
N ARG A 295 -11.46 -15.49 8.24
CA ARG A 295 -12.85 -15.30 8.68
C ARG A 295 -13.06 -15.85 10.09
N ASN A 296 -12.55 -17.04 10.37
CA ASN A 296 -12.59 -17.66 11.69
C ASN A 296 -11.89 -16.78 12.75
N MET A 297 -10.80 -16.09 12.37
CA MET A 297 -10.11 -15.16 13.26
C MET A 297 -10.96 -13.93 13.61
N LEU A 298 -11.65 -13.34 12.62
CA LEU A 298 -12.55 -12.21 12.85
C LEU A 298 -13.73 -12.58 13.75
N GLU A 299 -14.27 -13.79 13.61
CA GLU A 299 -15.30 -14.32 14.50
C GLU A 299 -14.76 -14.51 15.92
N ALA A 300 -13.69 -15.29 16.06
CA ALA A 300 -13.16 -15.69 17.37
C ALA A 300 -12.59 -14.52 18.18
N PHE A 301 -11.94 -13.55 17.53
CA PHE A 301 -11.23 -12.47 18.20
C PHE A 301 -11.92 -11.11 18.07
N GLY A 302 -12.75 -10.92 17.05
CA GLY A 302 -13.46 -9.66 16.81
C GLY A 302 -14.94 -9.69 17.14
N ASN A 303 -15.50 -10.85 17.51
CA ASN A 303 -16.95 -11.00 17.71
C ASN A 303 -17.74 -10.47 16.49
N ILE A 304 -17.24 -10.79 15.29
CA ILE A 304 -17.86 -10.44 14.01
C ILE A 304 -18.54 -11.69 13.46
N THR A 305 -19.84 -11.59 13.18
CA THR A 305 -20.62 -12.73 12.70
C THR A 305 -20.05 -13.28 11.39
N GLU A 306 -19.80 -14.58 11.31
CA GLU A 306 -19.20 -15.22 10.13
C GLU A 306 -19.95 -14.86 8.83
N GLY A 307 -21.28 -14.95 8.85
CA GLY A 307 -22.15 -14.67 7.69
C GLY A 307 -22.15 -13.22 7.20
N ASP A 308 -21.63 -12.28 8.00
CA ASP A 308 -21.50 -10.87 7.59
C ASP A 308 -20.15 -10.58 6.89
N VAL A 309 -19.20 -11.51 6.96
CA VAL A 309 -17.88 -11.38 6.30
C VAL A 309 -17.96 -11.93 4.88
N LYS A 310 -18.45 -11.08 3.96
CA LYS A 310 -18.87 -11.45 2.60
C LYS A 310 -17.85 -11.20 1.51
N GLY A 311 -16.92 -10.29 1.75
CA GLY A 311 -15.96 -9.80 0.76
C GLY A 311 -14.55 -10.31 0.90
N PHE A 312 -13.84 -10.40 -0.23
CA PHE A 312 -12.40 -10.61 -0.27
C PHE A 312 -11.71 -9.63 -1.21
N LYS A 313 -10.51 -9.19 -0.82
CA LYS A 313 -9.58 -8.46 -1.68
C LYS A 313 -8.19 -9.07 -1.59
N GLY A 314 -7.63 -9.42 -2.73
CA GLY A 314 -6.31 -9.99 -2.87
C GLY A 314 -5.21 -8.98 -2.53
N PRO A 315 -4.20 -9.37 -1.72
CA PRO A 315 -3.02 -8.55 -1.47
C PRO A 315 -2.33 -8.14 -2.77
N PHE A 316 -2.07 -6.83 -2.91
CA PHE A 316 -1.49 -6.24 -4.12
C PHE A 316 -2.27 -6.59 -5.40
N LEU A 317 -3.59 -6.80 -5.27
CA LEU A 317 -4.52 -7.19 -6.33
C LEU A 317 -4.22 -8.57 -6.96
N ASN A 318 -3.44 -9.41 -6.28
CA ASN A 318 -3.20 -10.78 -6.73
C ASN A 318 -4.46 -11.61 -6.49
N THR A 319 -4.94 -12.27 -7.55
CA THR A 319 -6.16 -13.08 -7.47
C THR A 319 -5.90 -14.58 -7.31
N GLY A 320 -4.65 -15.03 -7.53
CA GLY A 320 -4.31 -16.45 -7.51
C GLY A 320 -4.88 -17.25 -8.68
N GLY A 321 -5.50 -16.59 -9.66
CA GLY A 321 -6.17 -17.22 -10.79
C GLY A 321 -7.20 -18.24 -10.34
N ASP A 322 -7.29 -19.38 -11.03
CA ASP A 322 -8.27 -20.40 -10.67
C ASP A 322 -8.06 -20.96 -9.26
N LYS A 323 -6.83 -20.93 -8.73
CA LYS A 323 -6.52 -21.46 -7.40
C LYS A 323 -7.12 -20.56 -6.31
N GLY A 324 -6.95 -19.25 -6.44
CA GLY A 324 -7.54 -18.28 -5.52
C GLY A 324 -9.06 -18.28 -5.63
N PHE A 325 -9.62 -18.21 -6.84
CA PHE A 325 -11.07 -18.22 -7.02
C PHE A 325 -11.75 -19.53 -6.57
N LYS A 326 -11.09 -20.69 -6.69
CA LYS A 326 -11.55 -21.95 -6.07
C LYS A 326 -11.61 -21.84 -4.55
N ALA A 327 -10.61 -21.21 -3.94
CA ALA A 327 -10.62 -20.95 -2.50
C ALA A 327 -11.77 -20.03 -2.09
N LEU A 328 -12.00 -18.93 -2.81
CA LEU A 328 -13.11 -18.00 -2.54
C LEU A 328 -14.47 -18.70 -2.61
N GLN A 329 -14.73 -19.45 -3.69
CA GLN A 329 -15.98 -20.19 -3.86
C GLN A 329 -16.15 -21.26 -2.78
N SER A 330 -15.11 -22.05 -2.47
CA SER A 330 -15.17 -23.09 -1.43
C SER A 330 -15.23 -22.54 0.00
N SER A 331 -15.05 -21.24 0.17
CA SER A 331 -15.16 -20.51 1.44
C SER A 331 -16.45 -19.68 1.48
N ASN A 332 -17.37 -19.85 0.52
CA ASN A 332 -18.63 -19.11 0.43
C ASN A 332 -18.45 -17.59 0.44
N MET A 333 -17.43 -17.08 -0.24
CA MET A 333 -17.29 -15.64 -0.42
C MET A 333 -18.32 -15.15 -1.43
N GLU A 334 -18.96 -14.01 -1.15
CA GLU A 334 -19.97 -13.45 -2.04
C GLU A 334 -19.35 -12.65 -3.17
N TYR A 335 -18.25 -11.93 -2.90
CA TYR A 335 -17.58 -11.11 -3.90
C TYR A 335 -16.05 -11.01 -3.76
N ASP A 336 -15.39 -10.81 -4.91
CA ASP A 336 -14.00 -10.38 -5.05
C ASP A 336 -13.90 -8.89 -5.41
N ASN A 337 -12.90 -8.18 -4.89
CA ASN A 337 -12.51 -6.84 -5.32
C ASN A 337 -11.01 -6.74 -5.68
N SER A 338 -10.55 -7.63 -6.55
CA SER A 338 -9.14 -7.73 -6.95
C SER A 338 -8.91 -7.61 -8.45
N LEU A 339 -9.92 -7.95 -9.27
CA LEU A 339 -9.80 -7.90 -10.72
C LEU A 339 -9.83 -6.46 -11.26
N VAL A 340 -8.70 -6.04 -11.84
CA VAL A 340 -8.52 -4.72 -12.44
C VAL A 340 -9.11 -4.66 -13.83
N HIS A 341 -9.84 -3.59 -14.12
CA HIS A 341 -10.41 -3.33 -15.44
C HIS A 341 -9.85 -2.05 -16.01
N LEU A 342 -9.15 -2.22 -17.13
CA LEU A 342 -8.67 -1.11 -17.93
C LEU A 342 -9.85 -0.46 -18.66
N ARG A 343 -9.76 0.85 -18.79
CA ARG A 343 -10.70 1.67 -19.54
C ARG A 343 -9.95 2.86 -20.12
N ARG A 344 -10.54 3.54 -21.09
CA ARG A 344 -10.02 4.77 -21.71
C ARG A 344 -11.13 5.80 -21.78
N ARG A 345 -10.81 7.07 -21.51
CA ARG A 345 -11.83 8.11 -21.51
C ARG A 345 -12.43 8.26 -22.90
N GLY A 346 -13.76 8.38 -22.95
CA GLY A 346 -14.49 8.56 -24.21
C GLY A 346 -14.62 7.31 -25.07
N GLU A 347 -13.94 6.21 -24.73
CA GLU A 347 -14.12 4.91 -25.41
C GLU A 347 -14.78 3.87 -24.50
N ASP A 348 -14.36 3.79 -23.24
CA ASP A 348 -14.80 2.78 -22.29
C ASP A 348 -15.40 3.45 -21.04
N LEU A 349 -16.64 3.11 -20.70
CA LEU A 349 -17.27 3.52 -19.44
C LEU A 349 -16.87 2.57 -18.29
N PRO A 350 -16.89 3.03 -17.02
CA PRO A 350 -16.65 2.16 -15.89
C PRO A 350 -17.66 1.01 -15.84
N LEU A 351 -17.23 -0.17 -15.42
CA LEU A 351 -18.08 -1.35 -15.36
C LEU A 351 -18.85 -1.44 -14.05
N TYR A 352 -20.09 -1.90 -14.16
CA TYR A 352 -20.88 -2.38 -13.03
C TYR A 352 -20.33 -3.72 -12.51
N PRO A 353 -20.59 -4.07 -11.23
CA PRO A 353 -20.32 -5.40 -10.71
C PRO A 353 -21.03 -6.48 -11.52
N TYR A 354 -20.42 -7.66 -11.62
CA TYR A 354 -20.93 -8.78 -12.41
C TYR A 354 -20.54 -10.10 -11.77
N THR A 355 -21.13 -11.21 -12.23
CA THR A 355 -20.81 -12.54 -11.74
C THR A 355 -19.92 -13.33 -12.70
N LEU A 356 -19.21 -14.32 -12.17
CA LEU A 356 -18.32 -15.17 -12.94
C LEU A 356 -18.98 -16.45 -13.48
N ASP A 357 -20.31 -16.50 -13.57
CA ASP A 357 -21.07 -17.63 -14.14
C ASP A 357 -20.61 -18.04 -15.55
N HIS A 358 -20.21 -17.06 -16.36
CA HIS A 358 -19.67 -17.28 -17.71
C HIS A 358 -18.13 -17.15 -17.78
N GLY A 359 -17.48 -17.06 -16.61
CA GLY A 359 -16.03 -16.92 -16.47
C GLY A 359 -15.52 -15.52 -16.78
N PHE A 360 -14.25 -15.28 -16.43
CA PHE A 360 -13.56 -14.02 -16.69
C PHE A 360 -12.99 -14.03 -18.12
N LYS A 361 -13.39 -13.02 -18.92
CA LYS A 361 -13.01 -12.90 -20.34
C LYS A 361 -12.31 -11.58 -20.67
N MET A 362 -12.10 -10.76 -19.66
CA MET A 362 -11.37 -9.49 -19.68
C MET A 362 -9.86 -9.70 -19.85
N PRO A 363 -9.10 -8.72 -20.37
CA PRO A 363 -7.65 -8.73 -20.29
C PRO A 363 -7.19 -8.85 -18.83
N CYS A 364 -6.27 -9.79 -18.57
CA CYS A 364 -5.72 -9.96 -17.24
C CYS A 364 -4.62 -8.93 -16.98
N VAL A 365 -4.88 -7.99 -16.07
CA VAL A 365 -3.91 -6.93 -15.70
C VAL A 365 -2.90 -7.44 -14.67
N VAL A 366 -3.37 -8.17 -13.65
CA VAL A 366 -2.54 -8.73 -12.59
C VAL A 366 -2.62 -10.26 -12.66
N GLU A 367 -1.63 -10.86 -13.32
CA GLU A 367 -1.62 -12.31 -13.51
C GLU A 367 -1.26 -13.10 -12.23
N PRO A 368 -1.87 -14.29 -12.04
CA PRO A 368 -2.89 -14.91 -12.90
C PRO A 368 -4.32 -14.45 -12.56
N CYS A 369 -5.20 -14.40 -13.57
CA CYS A 369 -6.65 -14.21 -13.45
C CYS A 369 -7.40 -15.56 -13.61
N PRO A 370 -8.64 -15.69 -13.12
CA PRO A 370 -9.41 -16.92 -13.28
C PRO A 370 -9.71 -17.18 -14.76
N ARG A 371 -9.74 -18.45 -15.14
CA ARG A 371 -10.07 -18.94 -16.49
C ARG A 371 -11.34 -19.78 -16.46
N ASP A 372 -11.58 -20.50 -15.37
CA ASP A 372 -12.79 -21.28 -15.12
C ASP A 372 -13.97 -20.34 -14.77
N PRO A 373 -15.23 -20.78 -15.00
CA PRO A 373 -16.40 -20.10 -14.47
C PRO A 373 -16.57 -20.36 -12.96
N TYR A 374 -17.04 -19.34 -12.24
CA TYR A 374 -17.36 -19.39 -10.81
C TYR A 374 -18.78 -18.87 -10.59
N PRO A 375 -19.82 -19.69 -10.87
CA PRO A 375 -21.22 -19.28 -10.76
C PRO A 375 -21.56 -18.71 -9.38
N GLY A 376 -22.29 -17.60 -9.38
CA GLY A 376 -22.74 -16.91 -8.17
C GLY A 376 -21.69 -16.06 -7.45
N LEU A 377 -20.40 -16.18 -7.78
CA LEU A 377 -19.36 -15.32 -7.22
C LEU A 377 -19.33 -13.98 -7.96
N TRP A 378 -19.50 -12.89 -7.23
CA TRP A 378 -19.50 -11.54 -7.77
C TRP A 378 -18.09 -10.97 -7.85
N VAL A 379 -17.90 -10.06 -8.80
CA VAL A 379 -16.71 -9.25 -8.95
C VAL A 379 -17.14 -7.80 -8.87
N PHE A 380 -16.58 -7.08 -7.90
CA PHE A 380 -16.53 -5.63 -7.94
C PHE A 380 -15.28 -5.22 -8.70
N PRO A 381 -15.42 -4.79 -9.97
CA PRO A 381 -14.26 -4.49 -10.79
C PRO A 381 -13.52 -3.26 -10.26
N ILE A 382 -12.19 -3.35 -10.21
CA ILE A 382 -11.36 -2.17 -9.97
C ILE A 382 -11.27 -1.39 -11.29
N ASN A 383 -12.23 -0.51 -11.50
CA ASN A 383 -12.22 0.47 -12.59
C ASN A 383 -11.06 1.44 -12.38
N VAL A 384 -10.04 1.36 -13.23
CA VAL A 384 -8.84 2.20 -13.08
C VAL A 384 -9.16 3.69 -13.11
N TYR A 385 -8.37 4.46 -12.37
CA TYR A 385 -8.35 5.91 -12.48
C TYR A 385 -7.59 6.31 -13.73
N LEU A 386 -8.12 7.31 -14.45
CA LEU A 386 -7.51 7.85 -15.66
C LEU A 386 -6.92 9.21 -15.37
N LYS A 387 -5.60 9.31 -15.48
CA LYS A 387 -4.86 10.55 -15.26
C LYS A 387 -4.28 11.05 -16.58
N SER A 388 -4.43 12.34 -16.84
CA SER A 388 -3.72 13.03 -17.92
C SER A 388 -2.26 13.24 -17.52
N GLN A 389 -1.33 12.76 -18.35
CA GLN A 389 0.10 12.98 -18.21
C GLN A 389 0.69 13.38 -19.57
N VAL A 390 1.66 14.27 -19.58
CA VAL A 390 2.42 14.56 -20.80
C VAL A 390 3.48 13.47 -20.98
N VAL A 391 3.30 12.60 -21.96
CA VAL A 391 4.26 11.56 -22.33
C VAL A 391 4.74 11.84 -23.76
N ASP A 392 6.05 11.99 -23.93
CA ASP A 392 6.68 12.36 -25.21
C ASP A 392 6.16 13.69 -25.79
N GLY A 393 5.82 14.66 -24.93
CA GLY A 393 5.27 15.96 -25.36
C GLY A 393 3.80 15.92 -25.80
N GLN A 394 3.11 14.79 -25.61
CA GLN A 394 1.69 14.63 -25.89
C GLN A 394 0.93 14.30 -24.60
N ASP A 395 -0.25 14.91 -24.43
CA ASP A 395 -1.17 14.47 -23.38
C ASP A 395 -1.61 13.03 -23.66
N ARG A 396 -1.22 12.12 -22.77
CA ARG A 396 -1.66 10.73 -22.74
C ARG A 396 -2.40 10.46 -21.45
N GLU A 397 -3.42 9.63 -21.56
CA GLU A 397 -4.08 9.09 -20.38
C GLU A 397 -3.35 7.85 -19.90
N VAL A 398 -2.99 7.85 -18.63
CA VAL A 398 -2.34 6.71 -17.98
C VAL A 398 -3.33 6.09 -16.99
N PRO A 399 -3.71 4.82 -17.18
CA PRO A 399 -4.51 4.09 -16.20
C PRO A 399 -3.65 3.78 -14.98
N CYS A 400 -4.20 3.97 -13.79
CA CYS A 400 -3.57 3.53 -12.54
C CYS A 400 -4.59 2.80 -11.65
N PRO A 401 -4.18 1.74 -10.93
CA PRO A 401 -5.01 1.14 -9.89
C PRO A 401 -5.33 2.18 -8.82
N ILE A 402 -6.60 2.22 -8.40
CA ILE A 402 -7.17 3.22 -7.48
C ILE A 402 -6.27 3.45 -6.25
N GLY A 403 -6.01 4.72 -5.89
CA GLY A 403 -5.36 5.12 -4.64
C GLY A 403 -3.85 5.37 -4.77
N ASP A 404 -3.09 4.85 -3.80
CA ASP A 404 -1.66 5.07 -3.58
C ASP A 404 -0.73 4.85 -4.78
N PRO A 405 -0.99 3.93 -5.73
CA PRO A 405 -0.11 3.74 -6.87
C PRO A 405 -0.21 4.87 -7.93
N CYS A 406 -1.20 5.76 -7.82
CA CYS A 406 -1.47 6.80 -8.82
C CYS A 406 -0.59 8.06 -8.65
N GLU A 407 0.66 8.00 -9.11
CA GLU A 407 1.60 9.13 -9.03
C GLU A 407 1.45 10.19 -10.17
N PRO A 408 1.92 11.45 -9.97
CA PRO A 408 2.18 12.09 -8.68
C PRO A 408 0.91 12.22 -7.82
N GLN A 409 1.06 12.00 -6.52
CA GLN A 409 0.01 12.26 -5.53
C GLN A 409 -0.36 13.75 -5.44
N PRO A 410 -1.63 14.08 -5.12
CA PRO A 410 -2.00 15.45 -4.77
C PRO A 410 -1.30 15.87 -3.48
N THR A 411 -0.80 17.11 -3.44
CA THR A 411 0.04 17.64 -2.34
C THR A 411 -0.67 18.69 -1.48
N THR A 412 -1.83 19.17 -1.90
CA THR A 412 -2.65 20.15 -1.16
C THR A 412 -4.07 19.61 -0.98
N ALA A 413 -4.78 20.11 0.03
CA ALA A 413 -6.16 19.70 0.30
C ALA A 413 -7.10 19.96 -0.88
N ASP A 414 -6.94 21.11 -1.54
CA ASP A 414 -7.74 21.47 -2.72
C ASP A 414 -7.39 20.61 -3.94
N ASP A 415 -6.11 20.30 -4.16
CA ASP A 415 -5.71 19.36 -5.21
C ASP A 415 -6.25 17.97 -4.94
N THR A 416 -6.24 17.51 -3.67
CA THR A 416 -6.82 16.23 -3.29
C THR A 416 -8.32 16.20 -3.55
N PHE A 417 -9.06 17.24 -3.13
CA PHE A 417 -10.49 17.35 -3.40
C PHE A 417 -10.79 17.30 -4.91
N ARG A 418 -10.09 18.13 -5.71
CA ARG A 418 -10.25 18.18 -7.17
C ARG A 418 -9.89 16.85 -7.83
N TYR A 419 -8.82 16.20 -7.35
CA TYR A 419 -8.39 14.90 -7.84
C TYR A 419 -9.48 13.83 -7.63
N LEU A 420 -9.97 13.67 -6.41
CA LEU A 420 -11.02 12.70 -6.08
C LEU A 420 -12.31 12.97 -6.84
N ARG A 421 -12.73 14.25 -6.89
CA ARG A 421 -13.91 14.68 -7.65
C ARG A 421 -13.79 14.36 -9.14
N SER A 422 -12.62 14.58 -9.74
CA SER A 422 -12.41 14.33 -11.18
C SER A 422 -12.58 12.85 -11.56
N HIS A 423 -12.36 11.93 -10.63
CA HIS A 423 -12.60 10.50 -10.83
C HIS A 423 -14.06 10.14 -10.58
N PHE A 424 -14.68 10.70 -9.54
CA PHE A 424 -16.11 10.57 -9.32
C PHE A 424 -16.94 11.04 -10.52
N ASP A 425 -16.58 12.18 -11.11
CA ASP A 425 -17.30 12.77 -12.25
C ASP A 425 -17.30 11.87 -13.50
N GLN A 426 -16.33 10.94 -13.63
CA GLN A 426 -16.27 9.94 -14.72
C GLN A 426 -17.25 8.78 -14.54
N HIS A 427 -17.81 8.62 -13.34
CA HIS A 427 -18.89 7.68 -13.08
C HIS A 427 -20.23 8.43 -13.10
N TYR A 428 -20.30 9.53 -12.36
CA TYR A 428 -21.53 10.27 -12.12
C TYR A 428 -22.15 10.91 -13.37
N ASN A 429 -21.31 11.45 -14.27
CA ASN A 429 -21.80 12.11 -15.49
C ASN A 429 -21.93 11.17 -16.69
N GLU A 430 -21.47 9.91 -16.55
CA GLU A 430 -21.46 8.94 -17.64
C GLU A 430 -22.55 7.89 -17.43
N ASN A 431 -22.25 6.76 -16.80
CA ASN A 431 -23.18 5.64 -16.68
C ASN A 431 -23.65 5.35 -15.26
N ARG A 432 -23.19 6.07 -14.23
CA ARG A 432 -23.53 5.85 -12.81
C ARG A 432 -23.07 4.49 -12.26
N ALA A 433 -22.08 3.85 -12.87
CA ALA A 433 -21.45 2.66 -12.29
C ALA A 433 -20.91 2.98 -10.87
N PRO A 434 -20.98 2.05 -9.90
CA PRO A 434 -20.52 2.32 -8.54
C PRO A 434 -19.10 2.87 -8.51
N PHE A 435 -18.93 4.02 -7.85
CA PHE A 435 -17.63 4.67 -7.72
C PHE A 435 -16.91 4.12 -6.50
N GLN A 436 -15.79 3.44 -6.72
CA GLN A 436 -14.95 2.91 -5.66
C GLN A 436 -13.79 3.86 -5.38
N LEU A 437 -13.58 4.20 -4.11
CA LEU A 437 -12.39 4.90 -3.63
C LEU A 437 -11.66 4.02 -2.63
N SER A 438 -10.61 3.35 -3.10
CA SER A 438 -9.68 2.58 -2.27
C SER A 438 -8.47 3.39 -1.89
N LEU A 439 -8.21 3.51 -0.59
CA LEU A 439 -7.03 4.19 -0.06
C LEU A 439 -6.37 3.30 1.00
N SER A 440 -5.05 3.41 1.14
CA SER A 440 -4.39 2.88 2.33
C SER A 440 -4.38 3.90 3.46
N GLU A 441 -4.10 3.42 4.66
CA GLU A 441 -3.73 4.23 5.81
C GLU A 441 -2.55 5.17 5.51
N GLU A 442 -1.52 4.69 4.80
CA GLU A 442 -0.31 5.46 4.52
C GLU A 442 -0.60 6.68 3.66
N TRP A 443 -1.53 6.54 2.70
CA TRP A 443 -1.97 7.68 1.88
C TRP A 443 -2.68 8.74 2.72
N LEU A 444 -3.42 8.31 3.73
CA LEU A 444 -4.15 9.16 4.65
C LEU A 444 -3.28 9.70 5.79
N LYS A 445 -1.99 9.36 5.90
CA LYS A 445 -1.12 9.98 6.93
C LYS A 445 -0.84 11.46 6.66
N ASP A 446 -0.95 11.90 5.41
CA ASP A 446 -0.72 13.29 5.05
C ASP A 446 -1.94 14.17 5.43
N PRO A 447 -1.75 15.23 6.25
CA PRO A 447 -2.85 16.05 6.71
C PRO A 447 -3.62 16.78 5.59
N ALA A 448 -2.93 17.20 4.52
CA ALA A 448 -3.57 17.89 3.41
C ALA A 448 -4.46 16.91 2.62
N ARG A 449 -3.96 15.68 2.40
CA ARG A 449 -4.76 14.62 1.78
C ARG A 449 -5.98 14.23 2.63
N GLN A 450 -5.85 14.15 3.96
CA GLN A 450 -6.99 13.94 4.85
C GLN A 450 -8.02 15.08 4.77
N GLU A 451 -7.56 16.33 4.76
CA GLU A 451 -8.44 17.49 4.68
C GLU A 451 -9.23 17.50 3.35
N GLY A 452 -8.54 17.30 2.22
CA GLY A 452 -9.19 17.22 0.91
C GLY A 452 -10.13 16.02 0.78
N TYR A 453 -9.78 14.88 1.38
CA TYR A 453 -10.66 13.71 1.44
C TYR A 453 -11.95 14.01 2.23
N MET A 454 -11.84 14.64 3.40
CA MET A 454 -13.01 15.00 4.20
C MET A 454 -13.90 16.01 3.47
N ALA A 455 -13.31 17.00 2.80
CA ALA A 455 -14.05 17.95 1.97
C ALA A 455 -14.78 17.25 0.81
N PHE A 456 -14.16 16.23 0.20
CA PHE A 456 -14.77 15.44 -0.86
C PHE A 456 -15.96 14.64 -0.34
N VAL A 457 -15.82 13.95 0.79
CA VAL A 457 -16.92 13.22 1.43
C VAL A 457 -18.07 14.16 1.77
N GLU A 458 -17.79 15.33 2.36
CA GLU A 458 -18.82 16.33 2.69
C GLU A 458 -19.54 16.87 1.46
N TRP A 459 -18.82 17.07 0.36
CA TRP A 459 -19.41 17.47 -0.92
C TRP A 459 -20.33 16.40 -1.51
N LEU A 460 -19.97 15.11 -1.41
CA LEU A 460 -20.84 14.02 -1.83
C LEU A 460 -22.15 14.01 -1.04
N LEU A 461 -22.07 14.21 0.28
CA LEU A 461 -23.23 14.21 1.18
C LEU A 461 -24.18 15.39 0.99
N GLN A 462 -23.85 16.38 0.16
CA GLN A 462 -24.78 17.46 -0.20
C GLN A 462 -25.76 17.06 -1.32
N LYS A 463 -25.51 15.92 -1.98
CA LYS A 463 -26.27 15.45 -3.15
C LYS A 463 -27.34 14.44 -2.71
N GLU A 464 -28.53 14.55 -3.30
CA GLU A 464 -29.67 13.67 -2.99
C GLU A 464 -29.63 12.37 -3.78
N ASP A 465 -28.91 12.35 -4.90
CA ASP A 465 -28.79 11.21 -5.80
C ASP A 465 -27.48 10.42 -5.63
N VAL A 466 -26.73 10.70 -4.56
CA VAL A 466 -25.47 10.04 -4.20
C VAL A 466 -25.61 9.37 -2.84
N HIS A 467 -25.17 8.12 -2.76
CA HIS A 467 -25.23 7.32 -1.54
C HIS A 467 -23.88 6.67 -1.25
N LEU A 468 -23.29 7.01 -0.10
CA LEU A 468 -22.12 6.35 0.44
C LEU A 468 -22.58 5.07 1.14
N VAL A 469 -22.12 3.94 0.61
CA VAL A 469 -22.56 2.59 0.95
C VAL A 469 -21.37 1.66 1.12
N THR A 470 -21.58 0.56 1.85
CA THR A 470 -20.67 -0.59 1.83
C THR A 470 -20.73 -1.30 0.48
N MET A 471 -19.76 -2.16 0.20
CA MET A 471 -19.78 -2.99 -1.01
C MET A 471 -20.91 -4.01 -0.96
N SER A 472 -21.22 -4.58 0.21
CA SER A 472 -22.40 -5.43 0.40
C SER A 472 -23.73 -4.73 0.06
N GLN A 473 -23.91 -3.48 0.48
CA GLN A 473 -25.11 -2.69 0.13
C GLN A 473 -25.15 -2.37 -1.37
N ALA A 474 -24.01 -2.08 -1.99
CA ALA A 474 -23.95 -1.93 -3.44
C ALA A 474 -24.29 -3.24 -4.18
N LEU A 475 -23.90 -4.39 -3.62
CA LEU A 475 -24.23 -5.71 -4.17
C LEU A 475 -25.74 -6.00 -4.08
N GLU A 476 -26.40 -5.60 -2.99
CA GLU A 476 -27.87 -5.71 -2.86
C GLU A 476 -28.59 -4.92 -3.95
N PHE A 477 -28.13 -3.70 -4.26
CA PHE A 477 -28.63 -2.94 -5.40
C PHE A 477 -28.43 -3.68 -6.73
N MET A 478 -27.26 -4.31 -6.92
CA MET A 478 -27.01 -5.10 -8.15
C MET A 478 -27.92 -6.32 -8.27
N ARG A 479 -28.29 -6.94 -7.15
CA ARG A 479 -29.22 -8.08 -7.09
C ARG A 479 -30.67 -7.66 -7.34
N ASN A 480 -31.07 -6.48 -6.89
CA ASN A 480 -32.41 -5.94 -7.04
C ASN A 480 -32.38 -4.44 -7.38
N PRO A 481 -32.08 -4.10 -8.65
CA PRO A 481 -31.96 -2.71 -9.05
C PRO A 481 -33.31 -1.99 -9.01
N VAL A 482 -33.35 -0.85 -8.33
CA VAL A 482 -34.52 0.02 -8.21
C VAL A 482 -34.17 1.43 -8.70
N PRO A 483 -35.14 2.17 -9.27
CA PRO A 483 -34.89 3.55 -9.68
C PRO A 483 -34.58 4.42 -8.44
N LEU A 484 -33.83 5.50 -8.65
CA LEU A 484 -33.41 6.47 -7.63
C LEU A 484 -34.59 6.94 -6.75
N SER A 485 -35.75 7.18 -7.35
CA SER A 485 -36.96 7.61 -6.63
C SER A 485 -37.49 6.60 -5.61
N SER A 486 -37.15 5.32 -5.80
CA SER A 486 -37.51 4.21 -4.91
C SER A 486 -36.29 3.65 -4.17
N TYR A 487 -35.09 4.17 -4.45
CA TYR A 487 -33.88 3.74 -3.78
C TYR A 487 -33.92 4.20 -2.33
N ASN A 488 -34.04 3.21 -1.47
CA ASN A 488 -34.02 3.37 -0.04
C ASN A 488 -32.99 2.37 0.46
N GLN A 489 -31.97 2.85 1.20
CA GLN A 489 -30.97 2.00 1.86
C GLN A 489 -31.63 1.25 3.03
N GLN A 490 -32.63 0.39 2.73
CA GLN A 490 -33.59 -0.28 3.63
C GLN A 490 -33.59 0.29 5.07
N GLN A 491 -33.89 1.59 5.16
CA GLN A 491 -33.96 2.43 6.38
C GLN A 491 -32.91 2.16 7.47
N CYS A 492 -31.65 2.12 7.04
CA CYS A 492 -30.43 2.26 7.85
C CYS A 492 -30.01 1.04 8.67
N GLU A 493 -30.43 -0.16 8.24
CA GLU A 493 -30.22 -1.46 8.88
C GLU A 493 -29.07 -1.50 9.92
N ARG A 494 -29.47 -1.42 11.19
CA ARG A 494 -28.71 -2.03 12.28
C ARG A 494 -29.05 -3.50 12.24
N HIS A 495 -28.07 -4.34 11.92
CA HIS A 495 -28.21 -5.78 12.09
C HIS A 495 -28.42 -6.05 13.59
N ASP A 496 -29.65 -6.40 13.97
CA ASP A 496 -30.07 -6.59 15.37
C ASP A 496 -29.30 -7.70 16.12
N GLY A 497 -28.42 -8.44 15.42
CA GLY A 497 -27.51 -9.44 16.00
C GLY A 497 -26.09 -8.94 16.33
N ARG A 498 -25.70 -7.73 15.94
CA ARG A 498 -24.34 -7.22 16.24
C ARG A 498 -24.24 -6.84 17.71
N THR A 499 -23.24 -7.39 18.39
CA THR A 499 -23.00 -7.09 19.80
C THR A 499 -21.67 -6.35 19.96
N PRO A 500 -21.62 -5.36 20.86
CA PRO A 500 -20.37 -4.67 21.16
C PRO A 500 -19.41 -5.64 21.87
N CYS A 501 -18.13 -5.36 21.73
CA CYS A 501 -17.04 -6.05 22.39
C CYS A 501 -17.08 -5.82 23.92
N LEU A 502 -17.77 -6.71 24.64
CA LEU A 502 -17.97 -6.58 26.10
C LEU A 502 -16.68 -6.87 26.88
N ASP A 503 -16.00 -7.96 26.52
CA ASP A 503 -14.79 -8.42 27.18
C ASP A 503 -13.58 -8.10 26.31
N GLN A 504 -12.82 -7.07 26.69
CA GLN A 504 -11.64 -6.63 25.97
C GLN A 504 -10.38 -7.12 26.67
N THR A 505 -9.62 -7.98 25.99
CA THR A 505 -8.34 -8.48 26.52
C THR A 505 -7.18 -8.04 25.64
N SER A 506 -6.11 -7.61 26.29
CA SER A 506 -4.85 -7.21 25.67
C SER A 506 -3.83 -8.35 25.75
N CYS A 507 -3.48 -8.92 24.62
CA CYS A 507 -2.59 -10.08 24.51
C CYS A 507 -1.21 -9.67 24.02
N SER A 508 -0.18 -10.16 24.70
CA SER A 508 1.22 -9.88 24.38
C SER A 508 1.95 -11.14 23.97
N TYR A 509 2.59 -11.10 22.80
CA TYR A 509 3.34 -12.21 22.23
C TYR A 509 4.79 -11.80 22.01
N PRO A 510 5.72 -12.18 22.92
CA PRO A 510 7.14 -11.85 22.79
C PRO A 510 7.79 -12.46 21.55
N THR A 511 7.30 -13.62 21.10
CA THR A 511 7.80 -14.32 19.93
C THR A 511 6.61 -14.70 19.05
N THR A 512 6.70 -14.36 17.76
CA THR A 512 5.67 -14.64 16.77
C THR A 512 6.29 -15.27 15.53
N PRO A 513 5.48 -15.88 14.64
CA PRO A 513 5.94 -16.31 13.31
C PRO A 513 6.53 -15.17 12.46
N LEU A 514 6.26 -13.92 12.81
CA LEU A 514 6.79 -12.71 12.16
C LEU A 514 8.15 -12.26 12.74
N GLY A 515 8.72 -13.02 13.68
CA GLY A 515 10.03 -12.79 14.29
C GLY A 515 10.09 -11.61 15.28
N ASN A 516 8.98 -10.91 15.49
CA ASN A 516 8.94 -9.70 16.31
C ASN A 516 7.83 -9.76 17.35
N PHE A 517 7.95 -8.95 18.40
CA PHE A 517 6.91 -8.73 19.39
C PHE A 517 5.60 -8.29 18.71
N ARG A 518 4.47 -8.83 19.18
CA ARG A 518 3.14 -8.37 18.79
C ARG A 518 2.25 -8.15 19.99
N PHE A 519 1.34 -7.19 19.81
CA PHE A 519 0.26 -6.89 20.72
C PHE A 519 -1.05 -7.02 19.96
N MET A 520 -2.03 -7.70 20.54
CA MET A 520 -3.32 -7.94 19.92
C MET A 520 -4.40 -7.71 20.97
N ARG A 521 -5.37 -6.83 20.68
CA ARG A 521 -6.58 -6.69 21.49
C ARG A 521 -7.70 -7.50 20.87
N ILE A 522 -8.42 -8.24 21.70
CA ILE A 522 -9.47 -9.18 21.30
C ILE A 522 -10.75 -8.98 22.11
N CYS A 523 -11.86 -9.41 21.54
CA CYS A 523 -13.20 -9.47 22.13
C CYS A 523 -13.48 -10.80 22.82
N SER A 524 -12.55 -11.21 23.69
CA SER A 524 -12.60 -12.44 24.47
C SER A 524 -11.86 -12.24 25.79
N ASP A 525 -12.23 -13.00 26.81
CA ASP A 525 -11.61 -12.96 28.15
C ASP A 525 -10.25 -13.67 28.23
N THR A 526 -9.92 -14.47 27.21
CA THR A 526 -8.77 -15.38 27.23
C THR A 526 -7.87 -15.16 26.02
N CYS A 527 -6.62 -14.78 26.28
CA CYS A 527 -5.60 -14.75 25.23
C CYS A 527 -5.26 -16.16 24.76
N PRO A 528 -5.20 -16.41 23.43
CA PRO A 528 -4.68 -17.67 22.94
C PRO A 528 -3.20 -17.84 23.35
N PRO A 529 -2.73 -19.08 23.57
CA PRO A 529 -1.36 -19.31 24.05
C PRO A 529 -0.29 -18.91 23.05
N ASN A 530 -0.59 -18.92 21.74
CA ASN A 530 0.30 -18.51 20.67
C ASN A 530 -0.31 -17.38 19.85
N PHE A 531 0.53 -16.59 19.18
CA PHE A 531 0.06 -15.55 18.27
C PHE A 531 -0.71 -16.20 17.10
N PRO A 532 -2.00 -15.87 16.90
CA PRO A 532 -2.80 -16.39 15.81
C PRO A 532 -2.20 -16.07 14.44
N TRP A 533 -1.98 -17.09 13.62
CA TRP A 533 -1.36 -16.93 12.30
C TRP A 533 -1.67 -18.10 11.35
N LEU A 534 -1.06 -18.10 10.16
CA LEU A 534 -1.16 -19.21 9.21
C LEU A 534 -0.80 -20.56 9.86
N ASN A 535 -1.65 -21.57 9.59
CA ASN A 535 -1.58 -22.92 10.15
C ASN A 535 -1.86 -23.02 11.66
N ASN A 536 -2.06 -21.91 12.36
CA ASN A 536 -2.58 -21.87 13.73
C ASN A 536 -3.48 -20.63 13.92
N PRO A 537 -4.63 -20.57 13.23
CA PRO A 537 -5.43 -19.35 13.15
C PRO A 537 -6.12 -19.00 14.45
N LEU A 538 -6.27 -19.93 15.39
CA LEU A 538 -6.83 -19.66 16.72
C LEU A 538 -5.76 -19.62 17.82
N GLY A 539 -4.49 -19.80 17.47
CA GLY A 539 -3.36 -19.70 18.39
C GLY A 539 -3.31 -20.79 19.47
N HIS A 540 -3.89 -21.97 19.24
CA HIS A 540 -3.93 -23.10 20.16
C HIS A 540 -2.71 -24.02 20.08
#